data_AF-B7UGV3-F1
#
_entry.id   AF-B7UGV3-F1
#
_cell.length_a   1.000
_cell.length_b   1.000
_cell.length_c   1.000
_cell.angle_alpha   90.00
_cell.angle_beta   90.00
_cell.angle_gamma   90.00
#
_symmetry.space_group_name_H-M   'P 1'
#
loop_
_entity.id
_entity.type
_entity.pdbx_description
1 polymer ?
#
loop_
_entity_poly.entity_id
_entity_poly.type
_entity_poly.pdbx_seq_one_letter_code
_entity_poly.pdbx_strand_id
1 'polypeptide(L)'
;MILSKKHKPENFKNKFFSGYVFTECDIYGDNKGIRITFKSCEFRKVCFGYANFKNIKFVDCTFIECSFSMASFENCQFNNCTYKDISYSGNETKLNNTYIEPSKFIGALFVNQDKDICEKEGTTPEYQKYRSYGTKTKCSKILLNSLSTIPDDEVYYQAVEVHFKCKQKSKQKSLLFERSNSKVTKKLWYSILLLKSVIENFIINTSGLINGWGGSLFRCIFVGLFIMIVFTIIYAITSSGDVIGAFMKAVDITLLTGYTKYSTERTTSGIGQLDETIHLINMMIGVWWYGILIPTLINKICTSRS
;
A
#
# COMPACT_ATOMS: atom_id res chain seq x y z
N MET A 1 -0.65 -19.03 -29.00
CA MET A 1 -1.47 -18.98 -30.25
C MET A 1 -0.94 -17.88 -31.15
N ILE A 2 -0.11 -18.22 -32.15
CA ILE A 2 0.36 -17.25 -33.16
C ILE A 2 -0.81 -16.99 -34.11
N LEU A 3 -1.41 -15.80 -34.04
CA LEU A 3 -2.40 -15.37 -35.03
C LEU A 3 -1.66 -14.80 -36.25
N SER A 4 -1.30 -15.69 -37.16
CA SER A 4 -0.81 -15.37 -38.50
C SER A 4 -1.71 -16.04 -39.54
N LYS A 5 -2.50 -15.23 -40.26
CA LYS A 5 -2.43 -15.17 -41.73
C LYS A 5 -3.26 -13.99 -42.24
N LYS A 6 -2.71 -13.37 -43.29
CA LYS A 6 -3.29 -12.30 -44.10
C LYS A 6 -4.59 -12.78 -44.75
N HIS A 7 -5.72 -12.15 -44.42
CA HIS A 7 -6.84 -11.91 -45.34
C HIS A 7 -7.62 -10.66 -44.91
N LYS A 8 -8.21 -10.00 -45.90
CA LYS A 8 -8.83 -8.65 -45.90
C LYS A 8 -10.09 -8.57 -44.99
N PRO A 9 -10.66 -7.37 -44.77
CA PRO A 9 -11.18 -6.94 -43.48
C PRO A 9 -12.58 -7.49 -43.22
N GLU A 10 -12.66 -8.55 -42.42
CA GLU A 10 -13.90 -8.88 -41.72
C GLU A 10 -13.89 -8.22 -40.35
N ASN A 11 -15.02 -7.63 -40.00
CA ASN A 11 -15.28 -6.75 -38.87
C ASN A 11 -15.25 -7.45 -37.48
N PHE A 12 -14.37 -8.42 -37.27
CA PHE A 12 -14.22 -9.10 -35.97
C PHE A 12 -13.15 -8.42 -35.11
N LYS A 13 -13.42 -7.17 -34.70
CA LYS A 13 -12.48 -6.37 -33.86
C LYS A 13 -12.34 -6.85 -32.41
N ASN A 14 -13.12 -7.84 -31.98
CA ASN A 14 -13.11 -8.38 -30.62
C ASN A 14 -12.99 -9.91 -30.64
N LYS A 15 -12.05 -10.47 -29.88
CA LYS A 15 -11.98 -11.90 -29.57
C LYS A 15 -12.38 -12.14 -28.12
N PHE A 16 -13.17 -13.19 -27.91
CA PHE A 16 -13.68 -13.57 -26.60
C PHE A 16 -13.34 -15.04 -26.33
N PHE A 17 -12.67 -15.29 -25.21
CA PHE A 17 -12.32 -16.61 -24.72
C PHE A 17 -12.98 -16.78 -23.36
N SER A 18 -13.75 -17.86 -23.16
CA SER A 18 -14.36 -18.14 -21.87
C SER A 18 -14.23 -19.59 -21.44
N GLY A 19 -13.89 -19.80 -20.16
CA GLY A 19 -13.75 -21.13 -19.58
C GLY A 19 -12.51 -21.92 -20.03
N TYR A 20 -11.57 -21.27 -20.73
CA TYR A 20 -10.37 -21.95 -21.22
C TYR A 20 -9.32 -22.10 -20.11
N VAL A 21 -8.63 -23.24 -20.14
CA VAL A 21 -7.46 -23.52 -19.29
C VAL A 21 -6.22 -23.53 -20.17
N PHE A 22 -5.31 -22.60 -19.92
CA PHE A 22 -3.99 -22.49 -20.56
C PHE A 22 -2.96 -23.06 -19.59
N THR A 23 -2.23 -24.10 -19.98
CA THR A 23 -1.25 -24.77 -19.12
C THR A 23 0.10 -24.84 -19.82
N GLU A 24 1.17 -24.45 -19.12
CA GLU A 24 2.57 -24.63 -19.54
C GLU A 24 2.83 -24.13 -20.98
N CYS A 25 2.39 -22.90 -21.26
CA CYS A 25 2.53 -22.29 -22.58
C CYS A 25 2.99 -20.84 -22.52
N ASP A 26 3.57 -20.36 -23.61
CA ASP A 26 3.98 -18.98 -23.77
C ASP A 26 2.93 -18.17 -24.55
N ILE A 27 2.62 -17.00 -24.02
CA ILE A 27 1.75 -16.00 -24.63
C ILE A 27 2.58 -14.73 -24.81
N TYR A 28 3.00 -14.46 -26.06
CA TYR A 28 3.92 -13.36 -26.40
C TYR A 28 3.47 -12.62 -27.66
N GLY A 29 4.15 -11.51 -27.96
CA GLY A 29 3.82 -10.64 -29.09
C GLY A 29 2.66 -9.69 -28.80
N ASP A 30 2.15 -9.03 -29.83
CA ASP A 30 1.04 -8.07 -29.69
C ASP A 30 -0.32 -8.65 -30.09
N ASN A 31 -1.39 -7.92 -29.73
CA ASN A 31 -2.75 -8.26 -30.11
C ASN A 31 -3.18 -7.67 -31.46
N LYS A 32 -2.28 -7.08 -32.26
CA LYS A 32 -2.53 -6.50 -33.60
C LYS A 32 -3.77 -5.58 -33.67
N GLY A 33 -4.04 -4.82 -32.60
CA GLY A 33 -5.21 -3.95 -32.49
C GLY A 33 -6.55 -4.67 -32.26
N ILE A 34 -6.56 -5.99 -32.13
CA ILE A 34 -7.74 -6.80 -31.81
C ILE A 34 -7.97 -6.72 -30.30
N ARG A 35 -9.16 -6.28 -29.86
CA ARG A 35 -9.49 -6.34 -28.43
C ARG A 35 -9.71 -7.79 -28.03
N ILE A 36 -9.12 -8.22 -26.93
CA ILE A 36 -9.24 -9.60 -26.44
C ILE A 36 -9.85 -9.56 -25.05
N THR A 37 -10.84 -10.42 -24.81
CA THR A 37 -11.40 -10.65 -23.47
C THR A 37 -11.25 -12.11 -23.11
N PHE A 38 -10.63 -12.38 -21.98
CA PHE A 38 -10.61 -13.68 -21.31
C PHE A 38 -11.58 -13.59 -20.13
N LYS A 39 -12.58 -14.48 -20.09
CA LYS A 39 -13.59 -14.53 -19.01
C LYS A 39 -13.63 -15.90 -18.36
N SER A 40 -13.43 -15.96 -17.04
CA SER A 40 -13.43 -17.22 -16.30
C SER A 40 -12.41 -18.22 -16.87
N CYS A 41 -11.27 -17.70 -17.35
CA CYS A 41 -10.18 -18.51 -17.86
C CYS A 41 -9.15 -18.77 -16.76
N GLU A 42 -8.43 -19.88 -16.88
CA GLU A 42 -7.35 -20.23 -15.99
C GLU A 42 -6.02 -20.30 -16.75
N PHE A 43 -4.98 -19.72 -16.16
CA PHE A 43 -3.62 -19.72 -16.67
C PHE A 43 -2.74 -20.42 -15.62
N ARG A 44 -2.15 -21.57 -15.96
CA ARG A 44 -1.25 -22.36 -15.11
C ARG A 44 0.13 -22.42 -15.74
N LYS A 45 1.15 -21.91 -15.04
CA LYS A 45 2.53 -21.87 -15.53
C LYS A 45 2.66 -21.24 -16.92
N VAL A 46 1.89 -20.17 -17.16
CA VAL A 46 1.90 -19.43 -18.43
C VAL A 46 2.93 -18.31 -18.34
N CYS A 47 3.76 -18.17 -19.37
CA CYS A 47 4.68 -17.05 -19.49
C CYS A 47 4.10 -15.97 -20.40
N PHE A 48 3.98 -14.75 -19.90
CA PHE A 48 3.62 -13.56 -20.68
C PHE A 48 4.85 -12.77 -21.16
N GLY A 49 6.03 -13.38 -21.14
CA GLY A 49 7.29 -12.75 -21.54
C GLY A 49 7.20 -12.15 -22.95
N TYR A 50 7.61 -10.89 -23.09
CA TYR A 50 7.56 -10.14 -24.35
C TYR A 50 6.16 -10.00 -24.97
N ALA A 51 5.08 -10.23 -24.19
CA ALA A 51 3.74 -9.81 -24.59
C ALA A 51 3.66 -8.29 -24.61
N ASN A 52 3.10 -7.72 -25.68
CA ASN A 52 2.82 -6.30 -25.81
C ASN A 52 1.32 -6.11 -26.06
N PHE A 53 0.56 -6.16 -24.98
CA PHE A 53 -0.89 -6.21 -25.02
C PHE A 53 -1.51 -4.84 -24.76
N LYS A 54 -2.42 -4.46 -25.66
CA LYS A 54 -3.19 -3.24 -25.54
C LYS A 54 -4.68 -3.55 -25.46
N ASN A 55 -5.39 -2.93 -24.51
CA ASN A 55 -6.86 -3.05 -24.41
C ASN A 55 -7.35 -4.50 -24.23
N ILE A 56 -6.61 -5.32 -23.48
CA ILE A 56 -7.04 -6.69 -23.12
C ILE A 56 -7.78 -6.66 -21.78
N LYS A 57 -8.84 -7.46 -21.68
CA LYS A 57 -9.59 -7.67 -20.44
C LYS A 57 -9.44 -9.12 -19.97
N PHE A 58 -9.08 -9.28 -18.71
CA PHE A 58 -9.17 -10.52 -17.96
C PHE A 58 -10.26 -10.31 -16.91
N VAL A 59 -11.28 -11.17 -16.89
CA VAL A 59 -12.44 -11.04 -16.01
C VAL A 59 -12.67 -12.39 -15.33
N ASP A 60 -12.69 -12.41 -14.00
CA ASP A 60 -12.84 -13.64 -13.21
C ASP A 60 -11.77 -14.70 -13.56
N CYS A 61 -10.58 -14.28 -13.97
CA CYS A 61 -9.51 -15.18 -14.39
C CYS A 61 -8.60 -15.56 -13.23
N THR A 62 -8.03 -16.77 -13.30
CA THR A 62 -7.09 -17.29 -12.31
C THR A 62 -5.70 -17.43 -12.93
N PHE A 63 -4.66 -16.93 -12.26
CA PHE A 63 -3.26 -17.05 -12.67
C PHE A 63 -2.47 -17.80 -11.61
N ILE A 64 -1.96 -18.98 -11.94
CA ILE A 64 -1.20 -19.86 -11.05
C ILE A 64 0.19 -20.05 -11.64
N GLU A 65 1.24 -19.74 -10.88
CA GLU A 65 2.63 -19.92 -11.28
C GLU A 65 2.98 -19.21 -12.60
N CYS A 66 2.23 -18.15 -12.94
CA CYS A 66 2.43 -17.40 -14.18
C CYS A 66 3.56 -16.38 -14.06
N SER A 67 4.27 -16.15 -15.16
CA SER A 67 5.30 -15.11 -15.25
C SER A 67 4.77 -13.90 -16.02
N PHE A 68 4.79 -12.74 -15.38
CA PHE A 68 4.51 -11.44 -16.01
C PHE A 68 5.80 -10.69 -16.39
N SER A 69 6.96 -11.32 -16.21
CA SER A 69 8.26 -10.68 -16.45
C SER A 69 8.41 -10.24 -17.90
N MET A 70 8.91 -9.02 -18.13
CA MET A 70 9.11 -8.44 -19.47
C MET A 70 7.83 -8.25 -20.30
N ALA A 71 6.65 -8.37 -19.67
CA ALA A 71 5.38 -8.10 -20.34
C ALA A 71 5.06 -6.59 -20.33
N SER A 72 4.36 -6.13 -21.36
CA SER A 72 3.82 -4.77 -21.45
C SER A 72 2.31 -4.86 -21.60
N PHE A 73 1.61 -4.33 -20.60
CA PHE A 73 0.16 -4.17 -20.61
C PHE A 73 -0.16 -2.68 -20.66
N GLU A 74 -0.88 -2.26 -21.69
CA GLU A 74 -1.31 -0.87 -21.90
C GLU A 74 -2.84 -0.83 -21.97
N ASN A 75 -3.49 0.00 -21.16
CA ASN A 75 -4.96 0.11 -21.12
C ASN A 75 -5.67 -1.23 -20.87
N CYS A 76 -5.03 -2.13 -20.11
CA CYS A 76 -5.58 -3.47 -19.83
C CYS A 76 -6.35 -3.49 -18.51
N GLN A 77 -7.18 -4.52 -18.32
CA GLN A 77 -8.00 -4.68 -17.12
C GLN A 77 -7.92 -6.11 -16.61
N PHE A 78 -7.62 -6.28 -15.32
CA PHE A 78 -7.67 -7.56 -14.61
C PHE A 78 -8.72 -7.45 -13.50
N ASN A 79 -9.97 -7.69 -13.89
CA ASN A 79 -11.13 -7.49 -13.03
C ASN A 79 -11.46 -8.79 -12.30
N ASN A 80 -11.52 -8.72 -10.96
CA ASN A 80 -11.82 -9.87 -10.12
C ASN A 80 -10.92 -11.09 -10.40
N CYS A 81 -9.65 -10.84 -10.71
CA CYS A 81 -8.69 -11.90 -10.97
C CYS A 81 -8.03 -12.40 -9.67
N THR A 82 -7.69 -13.67 -9.65
CA THR A 82 -6.93 -14.30 -8.56
C THR A 82 -5.54 -14.68 -9.03
N TYR A 83 -4.56 -14.54 -8.13
CA TYR A 83 -3.16 -14.78 -8.43
C TYR A 83 -2.57 -15.70 -7.36
N LYS A 84 -1.79 -16.69 -7.79
CA LYS A 84 -1.08 -17.61 -6.92
C LYS A 84 0.32 -17.83 -7.47
N ASP A 85 1.32 -17.60 -6.61
CA ASP A 85 2.73 -17.85 -6.88
C ASP A 85 3.25 -17.27 -8.20
N ILE A 86 2.86 -16.03 -8.51
CA ILE A 86 3.24 -15.36 -9.77
C ILE A 86 4.62 -14.70 -9.67
N SER A 87 5.27 -14.50 -10.82
CA SER A 87 6.56 -13.80 -10.91
C SER A 87 6.48 -12.49 -11.72
N TYR A 88 7.37 -11.56 -11.41
CA TYR A 88 7.40 -10.21 -11.98
C TYR A 88 8.84 -9.66 -12.05
N SER A 89 9.18 -8.99 -13.16
CA SER A 89 10.46 -8.27 -13.31
C SER A 89 10.27 -6.79 -13.00
N GLY A 90 11.01 -6.31 -12.00
CA GLY A 90 10.96 -4.94 -11.47
C GLY A 90 11.26 -3.82 -12.47
N ASN A 91 12.06 -4.10 -13.50
CA ASN A 91 12.61 -3.09 -14.40
C ASN A 91 12.04 -3.17 -15.83
N GLU A 92 11.50 -4.31 -16.22
CA GLU A 92 11.14 -4.57 -17.63
C GLU A 92 9.62 -4.64 -17.84
N THR A 93 8.88 -5.03 -16.81
CA THR A 93 7.42 -5.15 -16.90
C THR A 93 6.78 -3.76 -16.87
N LYS A 94 5.86 -3.51 -17.82
CA LYS A 94 5.15 -2.23 -17.94
C LYS A 94 3.66 -2.46 -17.75
N LEU A 95 3.05 -1.67 -16.87
CA LEU A 95 1.62 -1.70 -16.57
C LEU A 95 1.09 -0.28 -16.74
N ASN A 96 0.95 0.19 -17.98
CA ASN A 96 0.53 1.56 -18.26
C ASN A 96 -0.99 1.64 -18.34
N ASN A 97 -1.61 2.53 -17.56
CA ASN A 97 -3.07 2.69 -17.48
C ASN A 97 -3.82 1.34 -17.39
N THR A 98 -3.23 0.40 -16.65
CA THR A 98 -3.70 -0.97 -16.49
C THR A 98 -4.26 -1.17 -15.10
N TYR A 99 -5.50 -1.63 -15.03
CA TYR A 99 -6.19 -1.95 -13.80
C TYR A 99 -5.80 -3.34 -13.30
N ILE A 100 -5.25 -3.41 -12.09
CA ILE A 100 -4.98 -4.64 -11.34
C ILE A 100 -5.20 -4.33 -9.87
N GLU A 101 -5.92 -5.20 -9.14
CA GLU A 101 -6.05 -5.08 -7.69
C GLU A 101 -4.67 -5.22 -7.00
N PRO A 102 -4.09 -4.12 -6.46
CA PRO A 102 -2.68 -4.09 -6.05
C PRO A 102 -2.39 -5.05 -4.90
N SER A 103 -3.30 -5.18 -3.93
CA SER A 103 -3.13 -6.06 -2.77
C SER A 103 -3.01 -7.53 -3.17
N LYS A 104 -3.91 -8.00 -4.06
CA LYS A 104 -3.92 -9.39 -4.54
C LYS A 104 -2.67 -9.69 -5.36
N PHE A 105 -2.34 -8.82 -6.31
CA PHE A 105 -1.20 -9.03 -7.21
C PHE A 105 0.14 -9.02 -6.47
N ILE A 106 0.40 -8.01 -5.64
CA ILE A 106 1.65 -7.91 -4.87
C ILE A 106 1.78 -9.00 -3.81
N GLY A 107 0.64 -9.39 -3.20
CA GLY A 107 0.57 -10.50 -2.26
C GLY A 107 1.00 -11.83 -2.88
N ALA A 108 0.60 -12.07 -4.13
CA ALA A 108 0.90 -13.29 -4.87
C ALA A 108 2.32 -13.35 -5.48
N LEU A 109 3.09 -12.26 -5.44
CA LEU A 109 4.48 -12.26 -5.91
C LEU A 109 5.33 -13.23 -5.09
N PHE A 110 5.78 -14.30 -5.74
CA PHE A 110 6.56 -15.38 -5.16
C PHE A 110 8.07 -15.15 -5.31
N VAL A 111 8.82 -15.71 -4.38
CA VAL A 111 10.27 -15.82 -4.44
C VAL A 111 10.68 -17.19 -3.92
N ASN A 112 11.54 -17.88 -4.66
CA ASN A 112 12.07 -19.16 -4.23
C ASN A 112 13.02 -18.94 -3.04
N GLN A 113 12.85 -19.72 -1.97
CA GLN A 113 13.69 -19.70 -0.77
C GLN A 113 14.25 -21.09 -0.45
N ASP A 114 14.11 -22.04 -1.37
CA ASP A 114 14.70 -23.36 -1.27
C ASP A 114 16.23 -23.25 -1.19
N LYS A 115 16.82 -23.86 -0.17
CA LYS A 115 18.26 -23.72 0.12
C LYS A 115 19.11 -24.34 -0.97
N ASP A 116 18.74 -25.53 -1.44
CA ASP A 116 19.52 -26.27 -2.44
C ASP A 116 19.50 -25.52 -3.78
N ILE A 117 18.36 -24.94 -4.15
CA ILE A 117 18.23 -24.10 -5.34
C ILE A 117 19.02 -22.80 -5.16
N CYS A 118 18.92 -22.14 -4.01
CA CYS A 118 19.67 -20.91 -3.75
C CYS A 118 21.19 -21.15 -3.84
N GLU A 119 21.69 -22.22 -3.23
CA GLU A 119 23.11 -22.57 -3.22
C GLU A 119 23.62 -22.87 -4.63
N LYS A 120 22.84 -23.62 -5.44
CA LYS A 120 23.16 -23.87 -6.86
C LYS A 120 23.26 -22.58 -7.68
N GLU A 121 22.39 -21.61 -7.42
CA GLU A 121 22.36 -20.31 -8.10
C GLU A 121 23.32 -19.28 -7.48
N GLY A 122 24.19 -19.69 -6.54
CA GLY A 122 25.17 -18.81 -5.91
C GLY A 122 24.55 -17.70 -5.05
N THR A 123 23.39 -17.96 -4.45
CA THR A 123 22.66 -17.02 -3.62
C THR A 123 22.20 -17.64 -2.31
N THR A 124 21.58 -16.84 -1.42
CA THR A 124 21.04 -17.33 -0.15
C THR A 124 19.55 -17.03 -0.04
N PRO A 125 18.77 -17.86 0.69
CA PRO A 125 17.36 -17.56 0.94
C PRO A 125 17.13 -16.18 1.55
N GLU A 126 18.02 -15.73 2.45
CA GLU A 126 17.96 -14.41 3.07
C GLU A 126 18.15 -13.30 2.03
N TYR A 127 19.12 -13.45 1.12
CA TYR A 127 19.38 -12.49 0.05
C TYR A 127 18.21 -12.43 -0.94
N GLN A 128 17.72 -13.58 -1.40
CA GLN A 128 16.54 -13.66 -2.29
C GLN A 128 15.33 -13.00 -1.65
N LYS A 129 15.06 -13.30 -0.38
CA LYS A 129 13.97 -12.71 0.38
C LYS A 129 14.11 -11.20 0.49
N TYR A 130 15.29 -10.69 0.85
CA TYR A 130 15.58 -9.25 0.87
C TYR A 130 15.31 -8.59 -0.48
N ARG A 131 15.87 -9.14 -1.56
CA ARG A 131 15.71 -8.63 -2.94
C ARG A 131 14.25 -8.62 -3.39
N SER A 132 13.49 -9.65 -3.02
CA SER A 132 12.07 -9.75 -3.38
C SER A 132 11.25 -8.56 -2.88
N TYR A 133 11.53 -8.03 -1.67
CA TYR A 133 10.83 -6.86 -1.16
C TYR A 133 11.16 -5.58 -1.94
N GLY A 134 12.39 -5.47 -2.46
CA GLY A 134 12.75 -4.42 -3.42
C GLY A 134 11.92 -4.52 -4.70
N THR A 135 11.76 -5.73 -5.25
CA THR A 135 10.91 -5.97 -6.43
C THR A 135 9.43 -5.66 -6.15
N LYS A 136 8.89 -6.09 -5.00
CA LYS A 136 7.51 -5.75 -4.59
C LYS A 136 7.31 -4.24 -4.48
N THR A 137 8.30 -3.51 -3.96
CA THR A 137 8.25 -2.04 -3.87
C THR A 137 8.21 -1.40 -5.25
N LYS A 138 9.07 -1.83 -6.19
CA LYS A 138 9.05 -1.33 -7.58
C LYS A 138 7.73 -1.63 -8.27
N CYS A 139 7.25 -2.88 -8.18
CA CYS A 139 5.97 -3.30 -8.74
C CYS A 139 4.81 -2.47 -8.18
N SER A 140 4.75 -2.28 -6.86
CA SER A 140 3.70 -1.47 -6.22
C SER A 140 3.74 -0.01 -6.66
N LYS A 141 4.92 0.56 -6.95
CA LYS A 141 5.05 1.93 -7.47
C LYS A 141 4.54 2.04 -8.90
N ILE A 142 4.85 1.05 -9.74
CA ILE A 142 4.34 0.98 -11.12
C ILE A 142 2.81 0.87 -11.10
N LEU A 143 2.25 -0.02 -10.27
CA LEU A 143 0.81 -0.13 -10.08
C LEU A 143 0.18 1.17 -9.58
N LEU A 144 0.78 1.84 -8.60
CA LEU A 144 0.28 3.12 -8.11
C LEU A 144 0.21 4.18 -9.22
N ASN A 145 1.26 4.29 -10.04
CA ASN A 145 1.27 5.23 -11.17
C ASN A 145 0.26 4.85 -12.27
N SER A 146 0.01 3.55 -12.44
CA SER A 146 -1.00 3.04 -13.37
C SER A 146 -2.42 3.35 -12.90
N LEU A 147 -2.67 3.16 -11.60
CA LEU A 147 -3.99 3.32 -10.99
C LEU A 147 -4.32 4.80 -10.74
N SER A 148 -3.33 5.70 -10.69
CA SER A 148 -3.58 7.14 -10.59
C SER A 148 -4.25 7.73 -11.82
N THR A 149 -4.12 7.08 -12.99
CA THR A 149 -4.78 7.51 -14.23
C THR A 149 -6.18 6.92 -14.41
N ILE A 150 -6.59 6.00 -13.53
CA ILE A 150 -7.88 5.31 -13.60
C ILE A 150 -8.90 6.05 -12.70
N PRO A 151 -10.15 6.27 -13.16
CA PRO A 151 -11.18 6.96 -12.39
C PRO A 151 -11.83 6.05 -11.33
N ASP A 152 -11.01 5.46 -10.45
CA ASP A 152 -11.43 4.65 -9.31
C ASP A 152 -10.65 5.09 -8.06
N ASP A 153 -11.29 5.87 -7.20
CA ASP A 153 -10.71 6.42 -5.98
C ASP A 153 -10.28 5.32 -5.00
N GLU A 154 -11.13 4.32 -4.81
CA GLU A 154 -10.91 3.30 -3.79
C GLU A 154 -9.68 2.47 -4.13
N VAL A 155 -9.55 2.07 -5.39
CA VAL A 155 -8.40 1.30 -5.86
C VAL A 155 -7.12 2.13 -5.88
N TYR A 156 -7.21 3.43 -6.17
CA TYR A 156 -6.07 4.34 -6.04
C TYR A 156 -5.55 4.40 -4.59
N TYR A 157 -6.42 4.65 -3.60
CA TYR A 157 -5.99 4.72 -2.19
C TYR A 157 -5.51 3.36 -1.67
N GLN A 158 -6.07 2.25 -2.17
CA GLN A 158 -5.52 0.92 -1.91
C GLN A 158 -4.10 0.76 -2.48
N ALA A 159 -3.83 1.29 -3.68
CA ALA A 159 -2.49 1.25 -4.27
C ALA A 159 -1.48 2.08 -3.46
N VAL A 160 -1.92 3.24 -2.93
CA VAL A 160 -1.13 4.07 -2.01
C VAL A 160 -0.75 3.28 -0.77
N GLU A 161 -1.72 2.64 -0.10
CA GLU A 161 -1.49 1.77 1.06
C GLU A 161 -0.49 0.66 0.77
N VAL A 162 -0.72 -0.11 -0.29
CA VAL A 162 0.14 -1.25 -0.67
C VAL A 162 1.56 -0.78 -0.96
N HIS A 163 1.73 0.34 -1.66
CA HIS A 163 3.04 0.89 -1.97
C HIS A 163 3.80 1.29 -0.70
N PHE A 164 3.17 1.99 0.23
CA PHE A 164 3.80 2.39 1.49
C PHE A 164 4.18 1.18 2.34
N LYS A 165 3.29 0.19 2.49
CA LYS A 165 3.57 -1.05 3.22
C LYS A 165 4.76 -1.81 2.62
N CYS A 166 4.81 -1.91 1.28
CA CYS A 166 5.94 -2.53 0.58
C CYS A 166 7.25 -1.78 0.82
N LYS A 167 7.24 -0.45 0.66
CA LYS A 167 8.41 0.42 0.86
C LYS A 167 8.97 0.26 2.27
N GLN A 168 8.12 0.28 3.28
CA GLN A 168 8.55 0.17 4.68
C GLN A 168 9.09 -1.23 5.00
N LYS A 169 8.41 -2.27 4.53
CA LYS A 169 8.86 -3.66 4.72
C LYS A 169 10.19 -3.93 4.01
N SER A 170 10.39 -3.36 2.82
CA SER A 170 11.67 -3.42 2.09
C SER A 170 12.79 -2.75 2.88
N LYS A 171 12.56 -1.56 3.44
CA LYS A 171 13.53 -0.84 4.29
C LYS A 171 13.90 -1.65 5.54
N GLN A 172 12.92 -2.25 6.21
CA GLN A 172 13.20 -3.11 7.38
C GLN A 172 14.00 -4.35 7.00
N LYS A 173 13.69 -4.98 5.86
CA LYS A 173 14.39 -6.17 5.40
C LYS A 173 15.81 -5.88 4.92
N SER A 174 16.05 -4.73 4.29
CA SER A 174 17.41 -4.29 3.95
C SER A 174 18.26 -4.06 5.20
N LEU A 175 17.72 -3.35 6.20
CA LEU A 175 18.42 -3.13 7.47
C LEU A 175 18.71 -4.42 8.23
N LEU A 176 17.77 -5.38 8.23
CA LEU A 176 17.97 -6.70 8.84
C LEU A 176 19.08 -7.50 8.13
N PHE A 177 19.11 -7.47 6.80
CA PHE A 177 20.13 -8.13 6.01
C PHE A 177 21.51 -7.49 6.19
N GLU A 178 21.60 -6.16 6.20
CA GLU A 178 22.85 -5.45 6.47
C GLU A 178 23.35 -5.72 7.90
N ARG A 179 22.42 -5.77 8.88
CA ARG A 179 22.74 -6.11 10.27
C ARG A 179 23.34 -7.52 10.38
N SER A 180 22.75 -8.53 9.74
CA SER A 180 23.24 -9.92 9.82
C SER A 180 24.66 -10.05 9.26
N ASN A 181 24.99 -9.30 8.21
CA ASN A 181 26.29 -9.34 7.53
C ASN A 181 27.35 -8.37 8.09
N SER A 182 27.03 -7.64 9.16
CA SER A 182 27.91 -6.60 9.72
C SER A 182 28.69 -7.04 10.96
N LYS A 183 29.84 -6.41 11.21
CA LYS A 183 30.64 -6.57 12.45
C LYS A 183 29.85 -6.09 13.68
N VAL A 184 30.22 -6.56 14.88
CA VAL A 184 29.50 -6.29 16.15
C VAL A 184 29.23 -4.80 16.40
N THR A 185 30.19 -3.92 16.14
CA THR A 185 30.03 -2.47 16.32
C THR A 185 28.96 -1.86 15.41
N LYS A 186 28.86 -2.32 14.16
CA LYS A 186 27.82 -1.88 13.21
C LYS A 186 26.45 -2.49 13.50
N LYS A 187 26.38 -3.65 14.16
CA LYS A 187 25.10 -4.28 14.54
C LYS A 187 24.27 -3.40 15.47
N LEU A 188 24.92 -2.68 16.40
CA LEU A 188 24.22 -1.74 17.29
C LEU A 188 23.60 -0.59 16.48
N TRP A 189 24.37 0.00 15.57
CA TRP A 189 23.88 1.06 14.68
C TRP A 189 22.67 0.62 13.84
N TYR A 190 22.75 -0.54 13.20
CA TYR A 190 21.62 -1.09 12.44
C TYR A 190 20.41 -1.42 13.32
N SER A 191 20.61 -1.77 14.58
CA SER A 191 19.52 -1.99 15.54
C SER A 191 18.78 -0.68 15.86
N ILE A 192 19.52 0.43 16.03
CA ILE A 192 18.94 1.76 16.20
C ILE A 192 18.16 2.19 14.95
N LEU A 193 18.72 1.98 13.76
CA LEU A 193 18.03 2.26 12.49
C LEU A 193 16.75 1.42 12.32
N LEU A 194 16.79 0.15 12.74
CA LEU A 194 15.62 -0.72 12.72
C LEU A 194 14.54 -0.21 13.68
N LEU A 195 14.92 0.19 14.91
CA LEU A 195 14.00 0.78 15.87
C LEU A 195 13.33 2.04 15.31
N LYS A 196 14.11 2.95 14.71
CA LYS A 196 13.59 4.13 14.01
C LYS A 196 12.57 3.74 12.93
N SER A 197 12.89 2.72 12.13
CA SER A 197 12.01 2.21 11.07
C SER A 197 10.71 1.58 11.61
N VAL A 198 10.75 0.96 12.80
CA VAL A 198 9.56 0.43 13.47
C VAL A 198 8.66 1.57 13.97
N ILE A 199 9.24 2.60 14.59
CA ILE A 199 8.50 3.79 15.05
C ILE A 199 7.86 4.52 13.87
N GLU A 200 8.61 4.75 12.79
CA GLU A 200 8.10 5.35 11.55
C GLU A 200 6.94 4.54 10.95
N ASN A 201 7.06 3.20 10.93
CA ASN A 201 5.98 2.33 10.46
C ASN A 201 4.72 2.45 11.32
N PHE A 202 4.87 2.54 12.65
CA PHE A 202 3.76 2.73 13.56
C PHE A 202 3.03 4.06 13.29
N ILE A 203 3.77 5.16 13.19
CA ILE A 203 3.21 6.49 12.92
C ILE A 203 2.51 6.53 11.55
N ILE A 204 3.13 6.01 10.49
CA ILE A 204 2.55 6.03 9.15
C ILE A 204 1.30 5.15 9.08
N ASN A 205 1.34 3.94 9.66
CA ASN A 205 0.20 3.04 9.60
C ASN A 205 -0.99 3.57 10.41
N THR A 206 -0.76 4.12 11.60
CA THR A 206 -1.81 4.78 12.38
C THR A 206 -2.36 6.00 11.64
N SER A 207 -1.50 6.87 11.10
CA SER A 207 -1.93 8.04 10.33
C SER A 207 -2.74 7.66 9.09
N GLY A 208 -2.30 6.64 8.35
CA GLY A 208 -3.00 6.12 7.18
C GLY A 208 -4.35 5.49 7.53
N LEU A 209 -4.46 4.81 8.68
CA LEU A 209 -5.75 4.29 9.14
C LEU A 209 -6.75 5.42 9.47
N ILE A 210 -6.27 6.51 10.08
CA ILE A 210 -7.11 7.66 10.46
C ILE A 210 -7.81 8.29 9.25
N ASN A 211 -7.15 8.38 8.10
CA ASN A 211 -7.73 8.97 6.88
C ASN A 211 -8.08 7.96 5.78
N GLY A 212 -7.96 6.66 6.05
CA GLY A 212 -8.13 5.62 5.02
C GLY A 212 -7.16 5.78 3.85
N TRP A 213 -5.89 6.08 4.15
CA TRP A 213 -4.81 6.36 3.20
C TRP A 213 -5.09 7.54 2.27
N GLY A 214 -5.99 8.44 2.67
CA GLY A 214 -6.43 9.62 1.93
C GLY A 214 -7.85 9.50 1.37
N GLY A 215 -8.48 8.32 1.46
CA GLY A 215 -9.80 8.08 0.87
C GLY A 215 -11.00 8.57 1.69
N SER A 216 -10.84 8.82 3.00
CA SER A 216 -11.99 9.10 3.87
C SER A 216 -11.74 10.27 4.83
N LEU A 217 -12.32 11.42 4.50
CA LEU A 217 -12.41 12.58 5.39
C LEU A 217 -13.26 12.29 6.64
N PHE A 218 -14.38 11.56 6.47
CA PHE A 218 -15.27 11.23 7.58
C PHE A 218 -14.58 10.41 8.66
N ARG A 219 -13.70 9.47 8.30
CA ARG A 219 -12.90 8.73 9.29
C ARG A 219 -12.06 9.66 10.16
N CYS A 220 -11.42 10.68 9.57
CA CYS A 220 -10.66 11.67 10.34
C CYS A 220 -11.54 12.43 11.33
N ILE A 221 -12.72 12.86 10.90
CA ILE A 221 -13.66 13.60 11.76
C ILE A 221 -14.09 12.71 12.94
N PHE A 222 -14.48 11.46 12.69
CA PHE A 222 -14.86 10.53 13.76
C PHE A 222 -13.72 10.22 14.73
N VAL A 223 -12.48 10.09 14.24
CA VAL A 223 -11.31 9.94 15.11
C VAL A 223 -11.11 11.18 15.99
N GLY A 224 -11.31 12.38 15.45
CA GLY A 224 -11.24 13.63 16.23
C GLY A 224 -12.29 13.69 17.34
N LEU A 225 -13.55 13.37 17.01
CA LEU A 225 -14.63 13.27 18.00
C LEU A 225 -14.30 12.23 19.08
N PHE A 226 -13.76 11.09 18.69
CA PHE A 226 -13.34 10.04 19.62
C PHE A 226 -12.23 10.52 20.56
N ILE A 227 -11.20 11.22 20.04
CA ILE A 227 -10.14 11.81 20.87
C ILE A 227 -10.75 12.75 21.92
N MET A 228 -11.65 13.65 21.52
CA MET A 228 -12.30 14.58 22.44
C MET A 228 -13.13 13.87 23.52
N ILE A 229 -13.86 12.81 23.17
CA ILE A 229 -14.62 12.00 24.14
C ILE A 229 -13.69 11.31 25.13
N VAL A 230 -12.59 10.71 24.67
CA VAL A 230 -11.61 10.04 25.54
C VAL A 230 -11.00 11.04 26.53
N PHE A 231 -10.58 12.22 26.07
CA PHE A 231 -10.03 13.24 26.96
C PHE A 231 -11.08 13.85 27.89
N THR A 232 -12.34 13.96 27.46
CA THR A 232 -13.44 14.37 28.35
C THR A 232 -13.57 13.41 29.53
N ILE A 233 -13.52 12.09 29.28
CA ILE A 233 -13.57 11.07 30.34
C ILE A 233 -12.37 11.19 31.28
N ILE A 234 -11.16 11.34 30.72
CA ILE A 234 -9.93 11.50 31.50
C ILE A 234 -10.03 12.74 32.41
N TYR A 235 -10.46 13.88 31.87
CA TYR A 235 -10.57 15.12 32.64
C TYR A 235 -11.71 15.10 33.65
N ALA A 236 -12.81 14.39 33.39
CA ALA A 236 -13.88 14.24 34.36
C ALA A 236 -13.42 13.44 35.58
N ILE A 237 -12.58 12.41 35.38
CA ILE A 237 -11.97 11.63 36.46
C ILE A 237 -10.97 12.47 37.26
N THR A 238 -10.16 13.31 36.60
CA THR A 238 -9.16 14.13 37.31
C THR A 238 -9.75 15.38 37.97
N SER A 239 -10.85 15.93 37.45
CA SER A 239 -11.44 17.21 37.90
C SER A 239 -12.66 17.05 38.82
N SER A 240 -12.72 15.97 39.62
CA SER A 240 -13.78 15.75 40.62
C SER A 240 -15.21 15.62 40.06
N GLY A 241 -15.37 15.17 38.81
CA GLY A 241 -16.67 14.77 38.25
C GLY A 241 -17.46 15.84 37.48
N ASP A 242 -16.94 17.05 37.28
CA ASP A 242 -17.59 18.03 36.37
C ASP A 242 -17.42 17.62 34.91
N VAL A 243 -18.48 17.02 34.35
CA VAL A 243 -18.50 16.51 32.97
C VAL A 243 -18.48 17.64 31.94
N ILE A 244 -19.17 18.76 32.21
CA ILE A 244 -19.32 19.86 31.25
C ILE A 244 -18.01 20.65 31.17
N GLY A 245 -17.39 20.95 32.31
CA GLY A 245 -16.06 21.58 32.36
C GLY A 245 -14.98 20.70 31.72
N ALA A 246 -15.00 19.39 31.99
CA ALA A 246 -14.08 18.43 31.38
C ALA A 246 -14.22 18.37 29.85
N PHE A 247 -15.44 18.43 29.33
CA PHE A 247 -15.69 18.47 27.88
C PHE A 247 -15.13 19.74 27.25
N MET A 248 -15.42 20.91 27.82
CA MET A 248 -14.88 22.19 27.32
C MET A 248 -13.35 22.19 27.33
N LYS A 249 -12.73 21.67 28.41
CA LYS A 249 -11.27 21.51 28.52
C LYS A 249 -10.72 20.56 27.44
N ALA A 250 -11.37 19.43 27.18
CA ALA A 250 -10.98 18.51 26.12
C ALA A 250 -11.02 19.16 24.74
N VAL A 251 -12.13 19.83 24.41
CA VAL A 251 -12.30 20.52 23.13
C VAL A 251 -11.26 21.62 22.96
N ASP A 252 -11.09 22.50 23.95
CA ASP A 252 -10.17 23.64 23.87
C ASP A 252 -8.72 23.21 23.66
N ILE A 253 -8.28 22.14 24.33
CA ILE A 253 -6.90 21.63 24.23
C ILE A 253 -6.72 20.86 22.93
N THR A 254 -7.65 19.98 22.56
CA THR A 254 -7.56 19.20 21.30
C THR A 254 -7.61 20.12 20.07
N LEU A 255 -8.45 21.15 20.10
CA LEU A 255 -8.58 22.14 19.01
C LEU A 255 -7.52 23.26 19.06
N LEU A 256 -6.66 23.27 20.07
CA LEU A 256 -5.65 24.31 20.33
C LEU A 256 -6.24 25.73 20.52
N THR A 257 -7.55 25.87 20.71
CA THR A 257 -8.25 27.17 20.83
C THR A 257 -8.12 27.82 22.21
N GLY A 258 -7.64 27.09 23.22
CA GLY A 258 -7.59 27.58 24.60
C GLY A 258 -6.52 26.97 25.49
N TYR A 259 -5.44 26.38 24.94
CA TYR A 259 -4.42 25.68 25.75
C TYR A 259 -3.80 26.55 26.85
N THR A 260 -3.52 27.83 26.56
CA THR A 260 -2.91 28.76 27.53
C THR A 260 -3.80 29.05 28.73
N LYS A 261 -5.11 28.77 28.64
CA LYS A 261 -6.07 28.93 29.75
C LYS A 261 -5.86 27.89 30.85
N TYR A 262 -5.31 26.72 30.52
CA TYR A 262 -5.19 25.58 31.42
C TYR A 262 -3.74 25.29 31.86
N SER A 263 -2.74 25.99 31.30
CA SER A 263 -1.31 25.73 31.52
C SER A 263 -0.61 26.72 32.46
N THR A 264 -1.34 27.43 33.31
CA THR A 264 -0.86 28.71 33.88
C THR A 264 -0.07 28.59 35.20
N GLU A 265 -0.16 27.48 35.93
CA GLU A 265 0.54 27.33 37.22
C GLU A 265 1.34 26.02 37.27
N ARG A 266 2.68 26.15 37.35
CA ARG A 266 3.58 25.01 37.56
C ARG A 266 3.29 24.38 38.90
N THR A 267 2.68 23.21 38.90
CA THR A 267 2.30 22.54 40.14
C THR A 267 3.44 21.63 40.60
N THR A 268 3.92 21.81 41.83
CA THR A 268 5.03 21.00 42.41
C THR A 268 4.56 19.67 43.03
N SER A 269 3.24 19.43 43.09
CA SER A 269 2.68 18.17 43.56
C SER A 269 2.66 17.11 42.45
N GLY A 270 2.86 15.84 42.79
CA GLY A 270 2.88 14.74 41.80
C GLY A 270 1.56 14.59 41.01
N ILE A 271 0.42 14.95 41.60
CA ILE A 271 -0.89 14.94 40.92
C ILE A 271 -0.99 16.09 39.92
N GLY A 272 -0.45 17.27 40.24
CA GLY A 272 -0.43 18.41 39.31
C GLY A 272 0.46 18.19 38.10
N GLN A 273 1.63 17.57 38.28
CA GLN A 273 2.51 17.17 37.16
C GLN A 273 1.86 16.17 36.21
N LEU A 274 1.01 15.28 36.75
CA LEU A 274 0.25 14.33 35.94
C LEU A 274 -0.80 15.05 35.09
N ASP A 275 -1.53 16.04 35.64
CA ASP A 275 -2.51 16.82 34.88
C ASP A 275 -1.83 17.63 33.74
N GLU A 276 -0.70 18.28 34.02
CA GLU A 276 0.12 18.97 33.00
C GLU A 276 0.57 18.03 31.89
N THR A 277 1.00 16.81 32.25
CA THR A 277 1.41 15.78 31.28
C THR A 277 0.24 15.34 30.40
N ILE A 278 -0.96 15.18 30.97
CA ILE A 278 -2.17 14.82 30.21
C ILE A 278 -2.55 15.95 29.24
N HIS A 279 -2.41 17.23 29.62
CA HIS A 279 -2.67 18.35 28.71
C HIS A 279 -1.70 18.35 27.54
N LEU A 280 -0.42 18.10 27.80
CA LEU A 280 0.60 18.01 26.76
C LEU A 280 0.32 16.85 25.80
N ILE A 281 -0.05 15.67 26.31
CA ILE A 281 -0.40 14.51 25.47
C ILE A 281 -1.62 14.82 24.61
N ASN A 282 -2.68 15.41 25.18
CA ASN A 282 -3.87 15.81 24.42
C ASN A 282 -3.50 16.79 23.29
N MET A 283 -2.71 17.81 23.59
CA MET A 283 -2.24 18.79 22.61
C MET A 283 -1.45 18.11 21.48
N MET A 284 -0.48 17.25 21.81
CA MET A 284 0.34 16.56 20.81
C MET A 284 -0.50 15.66 19.90
N ILE A 285 -1.50 14.97 20.45
CA ILE A 285 -2.45 14.16 19.67
C ILE A 285 -3.33 15.05 18.80
N GLY A 286 -3.82 16.18 19.33
CA GLY A 286 -4.60 17.17 18.58
C GLY A 286 -3.84 17.72 17.37
N VAL A 287 -2.59 18.18 17.57
CA VAL A 287 -1.70 18.65 16.50
C VAL A 287 -1.47 17.56 15.44
N TRP A 288 -1.19 16.33 15.88
CA TRP A 288 -0.99 15.21 14.96
C TRP A 288 -2.26 14.91 14.14
N TRP A 289 -3.42 14.90 14.79
CA TRP A 289 -4.71 14.71 14.14
C TRP A 289 -5.02 15.82 13.12
N TYR A 290 -4.78 17.10 13.46
CA TYR A 290 -4.91 18.22 12.51
C TYR A 290 -3.99 18.09 11.31
N GLY A 291 -2.75 17.65 11.53
CA GLY A 291 -1.78 17.38 10.47
C GLY A 291 -2.24 16.32 9.47
N ILE A 292 -3.19 15.45 9.86
CA ILE A 292 -3.81 14.46 8.97
C ILE A 292 -5.10 15.01 8.34
N LEU A 293 -5.94 15.70 9.13
CA LEU A 293 -7.24 16.20 8.69
C LEU A 293 -7.12 17.23 7.57
N ILE A 294 -6.25 18.22 7.73
CA ILE A 294 -6.15 19.36 6.80
C ILE A 294 -5.73 18.89 5.39
N PRO A 295 -4.62 18.14 5.21
CA PRO A 295 -4.25 17.64 3.89
C PRO A 295 -5.30 16.70 3.28
N THR A 296 -5.99 15.92 4.11
CA THR A 296 -7.08 15.03 3.63
C THR A 296 -8.25 15.84 3.09
N LEU A 297 -8.62 16.93 3.76
CA LEU A 297 -9.66 17.86 3.29
C LEU A 297 -9.25 18.54 1.98
N ILE A 298 -8.03 19.09 1.94
CA ILE A 298 -7.49 19.76 0.74
C ILE A 298 -7.49 18.80 -0.45
N ASN A 299 -6.98 17.58 -0.27
CA ASN A 299 -6.94 16.58 -1.34
C ASN A 299 -8.33 16.20 -1.85
N LYS A 300 -9.37 16.26 -1.00
CA LYS A 300 -10.75 15.91 -1.38
C LYS A 300 -11.45 17.04 -2.14
N ILE A 301 -11.13 18.29 -1.83
CA ILE A 301 -11.73 19.47 -2.49
C ILE A 301 -10.97 19.81 -3.79
N CYS A 302 -9.65 19.67 -3.79
CA CYS A 302 -8.77 20.08 -4.89
C CYS A 302 -8.53 18.95 -5.92
N THR A 303 -9.44 17.99 -6.10
CA THR A 303 -9.23 16.85 -7.00
C THR A 303 -9.15 17.26 -8.47
N SER A 304 -8.02 17.81 -8.91
CA SER A 304 -7.54 17.72 -10.29
C SER A 304 -6.52 16.58 -10.33
N ARG A 305 -6.97 15.37 -10.64
CA ARG A 305 -6.05 14.30 -11.02
C ARG A 305 -5.68 14.52 -12.49
N SER A 306 -4.49 15.07 -12.74
CA SER A 306 -3.90 15.14 -14.08
C SER A 306 -3.45 13.77 -14.55
#